data_AF-N2AY83-F1
#
_entry.id   AF-N2AY83-F1
#
_cell.length_a   1.000
_cell.length_b   1.000
_cell.length_c   1.000
_cell.angle_alpha   90.00
_cell.angle_beta   90.00
_cell.angle_gamma   90.00
#
_symmetry.space_group_name_H-M   'P 1'
#
loop_
_entity.id
_entity.type
_entity.pdbx_description
1 polymer ?
#
loop_
_entity_poly.entity_id
_entity_poly.type
_entity_poly.pdbx_seq_one_letter_code
_entity_poly.pdbx_strand_id
1 'polypeptide(L)'
;MLFGRFLAWIDRHRSREDMRNMDAKHPKKDGKEQDRFSPMTYRNPYIMYMHQIISNVIRQKKISYQCLELIIIDAEENSDQDDQDVRMVLYDLDDQLNYLLIVTDRPERYESFMDEMYEENGLIVQQIQKTSCRQVRGNVVLDFERSSSFFKQNAVHADAVYLPVYKRPWEIGENLDILVPVGYNTLIVEGILPADWQECRCMNERDRLDWEFRKG
;
A
#
# COMPACT_ATOMS: atom_id res chain seq x y z
N MET A 1 21.93 -23.72 -75.67
CA MET A 1 22.79 -23.30 -74.53
C MET A 1 21.95 -22.47 -73.57
N LEU A 2 21.14 -23.15 -72.75
CA LEU A 2 19.98 -22.58 -72.04
C LEU A 2 19.97 -22.99 -70.55
N PHE A 3 21.16 -23.12 -69.95
CA PHE A 3 21.32 -23.54 -68.54
C PHE A 3 22.39 -22.71 -67.79
N GLY A 4 22.66 -21.48 -68.23
CA GLY A 4 23.61 -20.56 -67.58
C GLY A 4 22.97 -19.35 -66.87
N ARG A 5 21.67 -19.11 -67.05
CA ARG A 5 20.98 -17.91 -66.49
C ARG A 5 20.00 -18.23 -65.34
N PHE A 6 19.75 -19.51 -65.05
CA PHE A 6 18.83 -19.92 -63.98
C PHE A 6 19.52 -20.04 -62.62
N LEU A 7 20.78 -20.50 -62.58
CA LEU A 7 21.56 -20.60 -61.33
C LEU A 7 22.02 -19.23 -60.80
N ALA A 8 22.25 -18.24 -61.68
CA ALA A 8 22.59 -16.87 -61.27
C ALA A 8 21.38 -16.07 -60.72
N TRP A 9 20.15 -16.56 -60.89
CA TRP A 9 18.94 -15.99 -60.29
C TRP A 9 18.68 -16.56 -58.88
N ILE A 10 18.96 -17.86 -58.67
CA ILE A 10 18.78 -18.53 -57.37
C ILE A 10 19.83 -18.08 -56.34
N ASP A 11 21.11 -17.92 -56.73
CA ASP A 11 22.14 -17.42 -55.80
C ASP A 11 21.94 -15.95 -55.40
N ARG A 12 21.36 -15.14 -56.30
CA ARG A 12 21.05 -13.73 -56.04
C ARG A 12 19.83 -13.54 -55.15
N HIS A 13 18.98 -14.56 -55.03
CA HIS A 13 17.82 -14.55 -54.13
C HIS A 13 18.14 -15.12 -52.74
N ARG A 14 19.11 -16.06 -52.60
CA ARG A 14 19.54 -16.56 -51.29
C ARG A 14 20.41 -15.56 -50.50
N SER A 15 21.33 -14.84 -51.14
CA SER A 15 22.11 -13.80 -50.45
C SER A 15 21.35 -12.50 -50.15
N ARG A 16 20.14 -12.30 -50.70
CA ARG A 16 19.26 -11.17 -50.35
C ARG A 16 18.32 -11.45 -49.18
N GLU A 17 18.02 -12.72 -48.90
CA GLU A 17 17.27 -13.12 -47.72
C GLU A 17 18.15 -13.14 -46.46
N ASP A 18 19.43 -13.48 -46.58
CA ASP A 18 20.37 -13.48 -45.44
C ASP A 18 20.88 -12.08 -45.05
N MET A 19 20.86 -11.08 -45.96
CA MET A 19 21.19 -9.68 -45.63
C MET A 19 19.99 -8.83 -45.19
N ARG A 20 18.74 -9.32 -45.33
CA ARG A 20 17.56 -8.66 -44.73
C ARG A 20 17.21 -9.19 -43.34
N ASN A 21 17.84 -10.28 -42.91
CA ASN A 21 17.60 -10.91 -41.61
C ASN A 21 18.67 -10.62 -40.54
N MET A 22 19.64 -9.74 -40.82
CA MET A 22 20.63 -9.29 -39.83
C MET A 22 20.38 -7.90 -39.23
N ASP A 23 19.38 -7.16 -39.70
CA ASP A 23 18.96 -5.87 -39.12
C ASP A 23 17.58 -5.91 -38.44
N ALA A 24 17.12 -7.10 -38.03
CA ALA A 24 15.82 -7.29 -37.37
C ALA A 24 15.92 -8.00 -35.99
N LYS A 25 17.06 -7.87 -35.31
CA LYS A 25 17.20 -8.26 -33.90
C LYS A 25 18.03 -7.23 -33.12
N HIS A 26 17.57 -5.99 -33.10
CA HIS A 26 17.61 -5.29 -31.81
C HIS A 26 16.42 -5.84 -31.04
N PRO A 27 16.59 -6.43 -29.84
CA PRO A 27 15.45 -6.51 -28.95
C PRO A 27 15.00 -5.05 -28.81
N LYS A 28 13.76 -4.76 -29.23
CA LYS A 28 13.06 -3.64 -28.66
C LYS A 28 13.22 -3.87 -27.16
N LYS A 29 14.09 -3.09 -26.51
CA LYS A 29 13.90 -2.83 -25.11
C LYS A 29 12.54 -2.18 -25.09
N ASP A 30 11.53 -3.00 -24.84
CA ASP A 30 10.24 -2.55 -24.37
C ASP A 30 10.56 -1.86 -23.04
N GLY A 31 11.02 -0.62 -23.15
CA GLY A 31 11.24 0.33 -22.07
C GLY A 31 9.88 0.80 -21.60
N LYS A 32 9.11 -0.15 -21.10
CA LYS A 32 7.97 -0.03 -20.21
C LYS A 32 7.92 -1.34 -19.43
N GLU A 33 8.99 -1.64 -18.71
CA GLU A 33 8.78 -2.26 -17.41
C GLU A 33 8.00 -1.20 -16.62
N GLN A 34 6.68 -1.16 -16.81
CA GLN A 34 5.78 -0.32 -16.03
C GLN A 34 6.18 -0.56 -14.59
N ASP A 35 6.53 0.52 -13.88
CA ASP A 35 6.85 0.51 -12.46
C ASP A 35 5.75 -0.25 -11.72
N ARG A 36 5.95 -1.57 -11.54
CA ARG A 36 4.93 -2.43 -10.98
C ARG A 36 4.91 -2.12 -9.51
N PHE A 37 3.75 -1.71 -9.02
CA PHE A 37 3.52 -1.53 -7.61
C PHE A 37 4.10 -2.71 -6.82
N SER A 38 4.97 -2.38 -5.87
CA SER A 38 5.58 -3.35 -4.96
C SER A 38 5.27 -2.93 -3.53
N PRO A 39 4.52 -3.77 -2.77
CA PRO A 39 4.28 -3.54 -1.35
C PRO A 39 5.56 -3.40 -0.54
N MET A 40 6.70 -3.93 -1.00
CA MET A 40 7.98 -3.83 -0.27
C MET A 40 8.61 -2.44 -0.34
N THR A 41 8.35 -1.70 -1.42
CA THR A 41 8.99 -0.39 -1.66
C THR A 41 8.02 0.77 -1.57
N TYR A 42 6.71 0.50 -1.51
CA TYR A 42 5.70 1.53 -1.49
C TYR A 42 5.73 2.30 -0.16
N ARG A 43 5.84 3.62 -0.24
CA ARG A 43 5.59 4.51 0.90
C ARG A 43 4.19 5.07 0.76
N ASN A 44 3.42 5.03 1.82
CA ASN A 44 2.09 5.63 1.83
C ASN A 44 2.22 7.11 2.24
N PRO A 45 2.07 8.08 1.33
CA PRO A 45 2.24 9.50 1.67
C PRO A 45 1.08 10.05 2.51
N TYR A 46 0.02 9.26 2.71
CA TYR A 46 -1.19 9.69 3.40
C TYR A 46 -1.24 9.30 4.88
N ILE A 47 -0.17 8.70 5.42
CA ILE A 47 -0.08 8.30 6.83
C ILE A 47 -0.38 9.47 7.77
N MET A 48 0.16 10.65 7.46
CA MET A 48 -0.06 11.89 8.22
C MET A 48 -1.51 12.41 8.21
N TYR A 49 -2.38 11.83 7.38
CA TYR A 49 -3.79 12.19 7.27
C TYR A 49 -4.72 11.07 7.73
N MET A 50 -4.18 10.03 8.37
CA MET A 50 -4.92 8.81 8.69
C MET A 50 -6.10 9.05 9.61
N HIS A 51 -5.99 9.95 10.59
CA HIS A 51 -7.11 10.32 11.45
C HIS A 51 -8.31 10.85 10.62
N GLN A 52 -8.08 11.79 9.71
CA GLN A 52 -9.13 12.34 8.87
C GLN A 52 -9.67 11.30 7.87
N ILE A 53 -8.78 10.47 7.31
CA ILE A 53 -9.16 9.40 6.38
C ILE A 53 -10.07 8.39 7.06
N ILE A 54 -9.67 7.87 8.23
CA ILE A 54 -10.47 6.92 9.01
C ILE A 54 -11.80 7.55 9.39
N SER A 55 -11.80 8.79 9.87
CA SER A 55 -13.03 9.54 10.20
C SER A 55 -13.99 9.65 9.01
N ASN A 56 -13.46 9.85 7.79
CA ASN A 56 -14.28 9.88 6.58
C ASN A 56 -14.82 8.48 6.24
N VAL A 57 -13.96 7.46 6.29
CA VAL A 57 -14.32 6.07 6.00
C VAL A 57 -15.40 5.55 6.94
N ILE A 58 -15.28 5.76 8.26
CA ILE A 58 -16.29 5.31 9.23
C ILE A 58 -17.63 6.03 9.03
N ARG A 59 -17.59 7.33 8.70
CA ARG A 59 -18.79 8.11 8.37
C ARG A 59 -19.51 7.57 7.14
N GLN A 60 -18.77 7.30 6.06
CA GLN A 60 -19.34 6.70 4.84
C GLN A 60 -19.90 5.30 5.08
N LYS A 61 -19.24 4.52 5.94
CA LYS A 61 -19.67 3.17 6.34
C LYS A 61 -20.73 3.17 7.44
N LYS A 62 -21.16 4.35 7.91
CA LYS A 62 -22.17 4.56 8.96
C LYS A 62 -21.82 3.86 10.28
N ILE A 63 -20.52 3.82 10.61
CA ILE A 63 -20.01 3.32 11.89
C ILE A 63 -19.91 4.51 12.83
N SER A 64 -20.69 4.50 13.90
CA SER A 64 -20.57 5.49 14.98
C SER A 64 -19.38 5.16 15.88
N TYR A 65 -18.71 6.18 16.44
CA TYR A 65 -17.61 6.01 17.41
C TYR A 65 -17.96 5.09 18.60
N GLN A 66 -19.21 5.11 19.07
CA GLN A 66 -19.69 4.23 20.16
C GLN A 66 -19.64 2.73 19.82
N CYS A 67 -19.70 2.40 18.53
CA CYS A 67 -19.64 1.03 18.04
C CYS A 67 -18.32 0.76 17.31
N LEU A 68 -17.40 1.71 17.27
CA LEU A 68 -16.13 1.56 16.57
C LEU A 68 -15.25 0.59 17.36
N GLU A 69 -14.97 -0.55 16.73
CA GLU A 69 -14.01 -1.55 17.21
C GLU A 69 -12.85 -1.50 16.21
N LEU A 70 -11.84 -0.68 16.53
CA LEU A 70 -10.66 -0.51 15.68
C LEU A 70 -9.63 -1.60 15.97
N ILE A 71 -9.11 -2.20 14.91
CA ILE A 71 -7.99 -3.13 14.98
C ILE A 71 -6.81 -2.58 14.19
N ILE A 72 -5.63 -2.63 14.79
CA ILE A 72 -4.35 -2.38 14.13
C ILE A 72 -3.57 -3.70 14.06
N ILE A 73 -3.27 -4.15 12.85
CA ILE A 73 -2.31 -5.23 12.61
C ILE A 73 -0.94 -4.58 12.48
N ASP A 74 -0.06 -4.89 13.42
CA ASP A 74 1.29 -4.34 13.52
C ASP A 74 2.13 -4.65 12.27
N ALA A 75 3.08 -3.76 11.97
CA ALA A 75 4.04 -3.94 10.89
C ALA A 75 4.91 -5.19 11.09
N GLU A 76 5.57 -5.61 10.01
CA GLU A 76 6.56 -6.70 10.05
C GLU A 76 7.86 -6.23 10.71
N GLU A 77 8.58 -7.13 11.37
CA GLU A 77 9.88 -6.82 11.97
C GLU A 77 10.88 -6.37 10.89
N ASN A 78 11.74 -5.39 11.21
CA ASN A 78 12.80 -4.81 10.36
C ASN A 78 12.40 -3.63 9.44
N SER A 79 11.34 -2.89 9.75
CA SER A 79 11.00 -1.65 9.03
C SER A 79 10.80 -0.49 9.99
N ASP A 80 11.88 0.23 10.32
CA ASP A 80 11.85 1.41 11.21
C ASP A 80 10.85 2.48 10.74
N GLN A 81 10.64 2.59 9.43
CA GLN A 81 9.67 3.52 8.85
C GLN A 81 8.23 3.07 9.13
N ASP A 82 7.87 1.82 8.85
CA ASP A 82 6.49 1.33 9.08
C ASP A 82 6.18 1.36 10.57
N ASP A 83 7.19 1.08 11.37
CA ASP A 83 7.19 1.19 12.81
C ASP A 83 6.86 2.62 13.29
N GLN A 84 7.44 3.64 12.66
CA GLN A 84 7.13 5.05 12.93
C GLN A 84 5.74 5.45 12.40
N ASP A 85 5.32 4.91 11.27
CA ASP A 85 4.00 5.15 10.68
C ASP A 85 2.89 4.60 11.60
N VAL A 86 3.01 3.37 12.11
CA VAL A 86 2.07 2.79 13.08
C VAL A 86 1.98 3.66 14.32
N ARG A 87 3.13 4.11 14.85
CA ARG A 87 3.19 4.97 16.03
C ARG A 87 2.47 6.30 15.77
N MET A 88 2.74 6.95 14.64
CA MET A 88 2.06 8.19 14.25
C MET A 88 0.55 8.01 14.24
N VAL A 89 0.06 6.95 13.59
CA VAL A 89 -1.37 6.66 13.51
C VAL A 89 -1.97 6.40 14.88
N LEU A 90 -1.28 5.69 15.78
CA LEU A 90 -1.76 5.43 17.13
C LEU A 90 -1.96 6.70 17.96
N TYR A 91 -0.97 7.61 17.97
CA TYR A 91 -1.08 8.87 18.71
C TYR A 91 -2.03 9.88 18.06
N ASP A 92 -2.26 9.80 16.74
CA ASP A 92 -3.23 10.65 16.05
C ASP A 92 -4.69 10.18 16.25
N LEU A 93 -4.92 8.96 16.75
CA LEU A 93 -6.25 8.34 16.84
C LEU A 93 -6.96 8.55 18.20
N ASP A 94 -6.44 9.41 19.05
CA ASP A 94 -6.62 9.33 20.49
C ASP A 94 -8.03 9.75 21.02
N ASP A 95 -8.58 10.89 20.57
CA ASP A 95 -9.60 11.59 21.37
C ASP A 95 -11.01 10.93 21.45
N GLN A 96 -11.29 9.86 20.69
CA GLN A 96 -12.67 9.35 20.52
C GLN A 96 -12.82 7.82 20.49
N LEU A 97 -11.75 7.08 20.78
CA LEU A 97 -11.80 5.62 20.82
C LEU A 97 -12.16 5.12 22.23
N ASN A 98 -13.07 4.16 22.31
CA ASN A 98 -13.35 3.45 23.57
C ASN A 98 -12.55 2.15 23.68
N TYR A 99 -12.17 1.57 22.54
CA TYR A 99 -11.48 0.29 22.47
C TYR A 99 -10.56 0.24 21.24
N LEU A 100 -9.36 -0.29 21.44
CA LEU A 100 -8.39 -0.58 20.39
C LEU A 100 -7.83 -1.99 20.59
N LEU A 101 -7.83 -2.78 19.52
CA LEU A 101 -7.12 -4.05 19.48
C LEU A 101 -5.85 -3.93 18.65
N ILE A 102 -4.70 -4.21 19.26
CA ILE A 102 -3.41 -4.31 18.57
C ILE A 102 -3.09 -5.80 18.37
N VAL A 103 -2.89 -6.20 17.11
CA VAL A 103 -2.44 -7.54 16.75
C VAL A 103 -0.96 -7.50 16.43
N THR A 104 -0.13 -8.01 17.34
CA THR A 104 1.34 -7.90 17.27
C THR A 104 2.01 -9.12 17.89
N ASP A 105 3.15 -9.53 17.35
CA ASP A 105 4.05 -10.50 17.99
C ASP A 105 5.12 -9.81 18.88
N ARG A 106 5.06 -8.48 19.00
CA ARG A 106 6.00 -7.59 19.73
C ARG A 106 5.26 -6.76 20.79
N PRO A 107 4.60 -7.39 21.79
CA PRO A 107 3.73 -6.69 22.75
C PRO A 107 4.44 -5.60 23.56
N GLU A 108 5.70 -5.81 23.93
CA GLU A 108 6.54 -4.91 24.74
C GLU A 108 6.68 -3.50 24.14
N ARG A 109 6.57 -3.40 22.81
CA ARG A 109 6.66 -2.15 22.06
C ARG A 109 5.56 -1.16 22.41
N TYR A 110 4.39 -1.67 22.78
CA TYR A 110 3.18 -0.87 22.95
C TYR A 110 2.85 -0.62 24.43
N GLU A 111 3.62 -1.16 25.38
CA GLU A 111 3.34 -1.03 26.82
C GLU A 111 3.19 0.42 27.25
N SER A 112 4.16 1.28 26.91
CA SER A 112 4.10 2.70 27.28
C SER A 112 2.91 3.43 26.66
N PHE A 113 2.58 3.11 25.41
CA PHE A 113 1.39 3.68 24.76
C PHE A 113 0.11 3.21 25.49
N MET A 114 0.02 1.94 25.86
CA MET A 114 -1.16 1.42 26.57
C MET A 114 -1.38 2.09 27.93
N ASP A 115 -0.30 2.27 28.69
CA ASP A 115 -0.37 2.94 29.99
C ASP A 115 -0.84 4.39 29.84
N GLU A 116 -0.22 5.14 28.91
CA GLU A 116 -0.59 6.53 28.60
C GLU A 116 -2.05 6.66 28.17
N MET A 117 -2.51 5.84 27.23
CA MET A 117 -3.88 5.89 26.71
C MET A 117 -4.94 5.51 27.74
N TYR A 118 -4.63 4.58 28.64
CA TYR A 118 -5.54 4.22 29.73
C TYR A 118 -5.62 5.33 30.78
N GLU A 119 -4.50 5.93 31.15
CA GLU A 119 -4.42 6.97 32.19
C GLU A 119 -4.97 8.32 31.72
N GLU A 120 -4.64 8.74 30.49
CA GLU A 120 -5.00 10.07 29.98
C GLU A 120 -6.40 10.09 29.37
N ASN A 121 -6.77 9.05 28.61
CA ASN A 121 -7.97 9.07 27.77
C ASN A 121 -9.00 8.00 28.14
N GLY A 122 -8.64 7.07 29.03
CA GLY A 122 -9.50 5.93 29.40
C GLY A 122 -9.71 4.93 28.26
N LEU A 123 -8.85 4.97 27.22
CA LEU A 123 -8.92 4.06 26.09
C LEU A 123 -8.47 2.66 26.53
N ILE A 124 -9.33 1.66 26.32
CA ILE A 124 -8.99 0.26 26.58
C ILE A 124 -8.23 -0.29 25.38
N VAL A 125 -6.93 -0.49 25.55
CA VAL A 125 -6.09 -1.16 24.55
C VAL A 125 -5.92 -2.64 24.92
N GLN A 126 -6.19 -3.53 23.97
CA GLN A 126 -5.92 -4.96 24.10
C GLN A 126 -4.86 -5.39 23.10
N GLN A 127 -4.03 -6.35 23.48
CA GLN A 127 -3.04 -6.98 22.60
C GLN A 127 -3.35 -8.44 22.36
N ILE A 128 -3.15 -8.91 21.12
CA ILE A 128 -3.23 -10.33 20.75
C ILE A 128 -2.04 -10.68 19.85
N GLN A 129 -1.39 -11.82 20.12
CA GLN A 129 -0.35 -12.35 19.24
C GLN A 129 -0.91 -12.76 17.87
N LYS A 130 -0.18 -12.47 16.78
CA LYS A 130 -0.62 -12.81 15.42
C LYS A 130 -0.83 -14.31 15.29
N THR A 131 0.08 -15.11 15.84
CA THR A 131 -0.02 -16.58 15.84
C THR A 131 -1.22 -17.15 16.59
N SER A 132 -1.73 -16.42 17.59
CA SER A 132 -2.86 -16.85 18.44
C SER A 132 -4.20 -16.28 17.96
N CYS A 133 -4.17 -15.24 17.14
CA CYS A 133 -5.36 -14.73 16.49
C CYS A 133 -5.84 -15.79 15.49
N ARG A 134 -7.10 -16.24 15.61
CA ARG A 134 -7.76 -17.10 14.61
C ARG A 134 -8.74 -16.31 13.77
N GLN A 135 -9.37 -15.33 14.39
CA GLN A 135 -10.34 -14.44 13.78
C GLN A 135 -10.13 -13.05 14.38
N VAL A 136 -10.04 -12.04 13.53
CA VAL A 136 -10.05 -10.65 13.98
C VAL A 136 -11.49 -10.22 14.15
N ARG A 137 -11.86 -9.84 15.37
CA ARG A 137 -13.18 -9.28 15.69
C ARG A 137 -13.06 -7.77 15.77
N GLY A 138 -13.88 -7.10 14.97
CA GLY A 138 -14.11 -5.67 14.97
C GLY A 138 -14.50 -5.21 13.58
N ASN A 139 -14.81 -3.91 13.45
CA ASN A 139 -15.47 -3.38 12.27
C ASN A 139 -14.60 -2.46 11.42
N VAL A 140 -13.42 -2.05 11.90
CA VAL A 140 -12.42 -1.32 11.12
C VAL A 140 -11.04 -1.93 11.38
N VAL A 141 -10.37 -2.38 10.32
CA VAL A 141 -9.05 -3.02 10.41
C VAL A 141 -8.04 -2.21 9.58
N LEU A 142 -6.97 -1.76 10.23
CA LEU A 142 -5.80 -1.18 9.58
C LEU A 142 -4.68 -2.22 9.53
N ASP A 143 -4.18 -2.49 8.33
CA ASP A 143 -3.15 -3.52 8.11
C ASP A 143 -1.86 -2.89 7.62
N PHE A 144 -0.88 -2.81 8.53
CA PHE A 144 0.46 -2.25 8.29
C PHE A 144 1.48 -3.30 7.84
N GLU A 145 1.08 -4.54 7.59
CA GLU A 145 2.01 -5.52 7.03
C GLU A 145 2.20 -5.28 5.53
N ARG A 146 3.39 -5.60 5.00
CA ARG A 146 3.69 -5.46 3.58
C ARG A 146 3.50 -6.76 2.82
N SER A 147 4.01 -7.87 3.36
CA SER A 147 3.97 -9.19 2.70
C SER A 147 3.09 -10.22 3.39
N SER A 148 2.93 -10.08 4.71
CA SER A 148 2.35 -11.13 5.52
C SER A 148 0.92 -11.47 5.09
N SER A 149 0.68 -12.77 5.14
CA SER A 149 -0.59 -13.40 4.82
C SER A 149 -1.47 -13.58 6.06
N PHE A 150 -1.21 -12.86 7.15
CA PHE A 150 -2.02 -12.89 8.37
C PHE A 150 -3.52 -12.89 8.02
N PHE A 151 -3.98 -11.95 7.20
CA PHE A 151 -5.37 -11.88 6.75
C PHE A 151 -5.84 -13.07 5.89
N LYS A 152 -4.95 -13.72 5.12
CA LYS A 152 -5.32 -14.94 4.38
C LYS A 152 -5.48 -16.14 5.33
N GLN A 153 -4.73 -16.17 6.43
CA GLN A 153 -4.80 -17.21 7.45
C GLN A 153 -5.95 -16.96 8.44
N ASN A 154 -6.32 -15.69 8.62
CA ASN A 154 -7.29 -15.24 9.60
C ASN A 154 -8.45 -14.52 8.92
N ALA A 155 -9.62 -15.13 8.99
CA ALA A 155 -10.83 -14.49 8.47
C ALA A 155 -11.13 -13.23 9.29
N VAL A 156 -11.23 -12.10 8.61
CA VAL A 156 -11.90 -10.92 9.15
C VAL A 156 -13.38 -11.04 8.83
N HIS A 157 -14.23 -10.54 9.72
CA HIS A 157 -15.66 -10.54 9.50
C HIS A 157 -15.98 -9.87 8.15
N ALA A 158 -16.87 -10.47 7.34
CA ALA A 158 -17.13 -10.02 5.98
C ALA A 158 -17.59 -8.55 5.89
N ASP A 159 -18.20 -8.04 6.96
CA ASP A 159 -18.71 -6.67 7.06
C ASP A 159 -17.68 -5.66 7.60
N ALA A 160 -16.48 -6.10 7.99
CA ALA A 160 -15.46 -5.21 8.49
C ALA A 160 -14.86 -4.36 7.36
N VAL A 161 -14.56 -3.11 7.69
CA VAL A 161 -13.87 -2.17 6.82
C VAL A 161 -12.37 -2.45 6.90
N TYR A 162 -11.82 -3.08 5.87
CA TYR A 162 -10.40 -3.44 5.83
C TYR A 162 -9.58 -2.45 4.99
N LEU A 163 -8.57 -1.81 5.58
CA LEU A 163 -7.66 -0.88 4.91
C LEU A 163 -6.25 -1.49 4.84
N PRO A 164 -5.80 -1.96 3.66
CA PRO A 164 -4.43 -2.38 3.44
C PRO A 164 -3.52 -1.15 3.25
N VAL A 165 -2.73 -0.80 4.27
CA VAL A 165 -1.92 0.43 4.26
C VAL A 165 -0.81 0.38 3.22
N TYR A 166 -0.15 -0.77 3.07
CA TYR A 166 0.96 -0.95 2.11
C TYR A 166 0.72 -2.02 1.03
N LYS A 167 -0.34 -2.84 1.15
CA LYS A 167 -0.59 -3.96 0.22
C LYS A 167 -1.26 -3.53 -1.08
N ARG A 168 -1.79 -2.31 -1.16
CA ARG A 168 -2.38 -1.70 -2.37
C ARG A 168 -1.99 -0.21 -2.41
N PRO A 169 -1.79 0.36 -3.61
CA PRO A 169 -1.49 1.78 -3.73
C PRO A 169 -2.72 2.60 -3.35
N TRP A 170 -2.51 3.63 -2.54
CA TRP A 170 -3.48 4.70 -2.34
C TRP A 170 -3.13 5.80 -3.35
N GLU A 171 -4.14 6.34 -4.01
CA GLU A 171 -3.94 7.24 -5.15
C GLU A 171 -4.66 8.57 -4.93
N ILE A 172 -4.25 9.62 -5.65
CA ILE A 172 -4.96 10.90 -5.69
C ILE A 172 -5.87 10.92 -6.91
N GLY A 173 -7.16 11.21 -6.70
CA GLY A 173 -8.12 11.50 -7.75
C GLY A 173 -7.95 12.91 -8.34
N GLU A 174 -8.72 13.23 -9.38
CA GLU A 174 -8.57 14.50 -10.11
C GLU A 174 -8.78 15.77 -9.24
N ASN A 175 -9.53 15.68 -8.14
CA ASN A 175 -9.87 16.81 -7.25
C ASN A 175 -9.12 16.81 -5.91
N LEU A 176 -7.92 16.21 -5.84
CA LEU A 176 -7.17 16.00 -4.59
C LEU A 176 -7.91 15.09 -3.58
N ASP A 177 -8.82 14.26 -4.08
CA ASP A 177 -9.46 13.22 -3.28
C ASP A 177 -8.48 12.05 -3.10
N ILE A 178 -8.50 11.40 -1.96
CA ILE A 178 -7.69 10.19 -1.72
C ILE A 178 -8.54 8.98 -2.09
N LEU A 179 -8.07 8.17 -3.03
CA LEU A 179 -8.61 6.88 -3.40
C LEU A 179 -8.08 5.82 -2.43
N VAL A 180 -8.87 5.51 -1.40
CA VAL A 180 -8.51 4.60 -0.31
C VAL A 180 -9.02 3.19 -0.64
N PRO A 181 -8.13 2.21 -0.80
CA PRO A 181 -8.53 0.81 -0.93
C PRO A 181 -9.24 0.31 0.34
N VAL A 182 -10.44 -0.24 0.19
CA VAL A 182 -11.22 -0.84 1.28
C VAL A 182 -11.71 -2.23 0.87
N GLY A 183 -11.04 -3.27 1.34
CA GLY A 183 -11.27 -4.64 0.86
C GLY A 183 -11.08 -4.73 -0.66
N TYR A 184 -12.14 -5.14 -1.37
CA TYR A 184 -12.18 -5.18 -2.83
C TYR A 184 -12.64 -3.88 -3.49
N ASN A 185 -13.14 -2.92 -2.71
CA ASN A 185 -13.64 -1.64 -3.18
C ASN A 185 -12.58 -0.54 -3.01
N THR A 186 -12.84 0.62 -3.62
CA THR A 186 -12.10 1.85 -3.38
C THR A 186 -13.10 2.90 -2.88
N LEU A 187 -12.79 3.54 -1.75
CA LEU A 187 -13.55 4.68 -1.24
C LEU A 187 -12.85 5.98 -1.64
N ILE A 188 -13.65 6.99 -1.92
CA ILE A 188 -13.17 8.34 -2.23
C ILE A 188 -13.24 9.13 -0.93
N VAL A 189 -12.10 9.69 -0.53
CA VAL A 189 -11.99 10.50 0.67
C VAL A 189 -11.69 11.94 0.25
N GLU A 190 -12.73 12.76 0.33
CA GLU A 190 -12.72 14.13 -0.19
C GLU A 190 -12.20 15.14 0.85
N GLY A 191 -11.55 16.20 0.35
CA GLY A 191 -11.32 17.44 1.10
C GLY A 191 -10.31 17.38 2.24
N ILE A 192 -9.39 16.41 2.23
CA ILE A 192 -8.33 16.28 3.25
C ILE A 192 -7.04 16.98 2.83
N LEU A 193 -6.65 16.84 1.55
CA LEU A 193 -5.37 17.33 1.08
C LEU A 193 -5.40 18.86 0.86
N PRO A 194 -4.35 19.60 1.26
CA PRO A 194 -4.28 21.04 1.01
C PRO A 194 -4.17 21.33 -0.50
N ALA A 195 -4.61 22.53 -0.91
CA ALA A 195 -4.61 22.92 -2.33
C ALA A 195 -3.20 22.95 -2.96
N ASP A 196 -2.14 23.11 -2.16
CA ASP A 196 -0.75 23.07 -2.60
C ASP A 196 -0.07 21.71 -2.33
N TRP A 197 -0.86 20.65 -2.12
CA TRP A 197 -0.34 19.32 -1.82
C TRP A 197 0.64 18.85 -2.90
N GLN A 198 1.82 18.42 -2.45
CA GLN A 198 2.86 17.86 -3.28
C GLN A 198 3.29 16.54 -2.65
N GLU A 199 3.12 15.44 -3.39
CA GLU A 199 3.46 14.07 -2.99
C GLU A 199 4.92 13.94 -2.50
N CYS A 200 5.81 14.82 -2.98
CA CYS A 200 7.23 14.83 -2.63
C CYS A 200 7.57 15.62 -1.34
N ARG A 201 6.66 16.41 -0.74
CA ARG A 201 6.98 17.22 0.46
C ARG A 201 7.07 16.39 1.74
N CYS A 202 6.34 15.28 1.81
CA CYS A 202 6.38 14.34 2.92
C CYS A 202 7.46 13.26 2.76
N MET A 203 8.18 13.25 1.63
CA MET A 203 9.32 12.39 1.39
C MET A 203 10.60 13.10 1.80
N ASN A 204 11.53 12.40 2.47
CA ASN A 204 12.88 12.93 2.65
C ASN A 204 13.59 13.02 1.29
N GLU A 205 14.67 13.81 1.18
CA GLU A 205 15.34 14.07 -0.11
C GLU A 205 15.78 12.78 -0.83
N ARG A 206 16.13 11.74 -0.07
CA ARG A 206 16.54 10.44 -0.61
C ARG A 206 15.38 9.73 -1.30
N ASP A 207 14.21 9.71 -0.66
CA ASP A 207 12.99 9.08 -1.17
C ASP A 207 12.39 9.86 -2.33
N ARG A 208 12.45 11.20 -2.26
CA ARG A 208 12.03 12.09 -3.33
C ARG A 208 12.87 11.86 -4.59
N LEU A 209 14.19 11.73 -4.45
CA LEU A 209 15.07 11.45 -5.59
C LEU A 209 14.77 10.07 -6.19
N ASP A 210 14.64 9.03 -5.36
CA ASP A 210 14.30 7.68 -5.84
C ASP A 210 12.96 7.65 -6.60
N TRP A 211 11.97 8.42 -6.13
CA TRP A 211 10.70 8.63 -6.82
C TRP A 211 10.83 9.40 -8.14
N GLU A 212 11.56 10.52 -8.15
CA GLU A 212 11.81 11.33 -9.35
C GLU A 212 12.52 10.49 -10.44
N PHE A 213 13.42 9.58 -10.06
CA PHE A 213 14.08 8.64 -10.98
C PHE A 213 13.16 7.55 -11.53
N ARG A 214 12.05 7.22 -10.86
CA ARG A 214 11.06 6.23 -11.33
C ARG A 214 10.02 6.82 -12.29
N LYS A 215 9.81 8.13 -12.24
CA LYS A 215 8.84 8.87 -13.09
C LYS A 215 9.46 9.38 -14.40
N GLY A 216 10.79 9.50 -14.49
CA GLY A 216 11.54 9.94 -15.69
C GLY A 216 12.03 8.79 -16.55
#